data_AF-A0A849SJ25-F1
#
_entry.id   AF-A0A849SJ25-F1
#
_cell.length_a   1.000
_cell.length_b   1.000
_cell.length_c   1.000
_cell.angle_alpha   90.00
_cell.angle_beta   90.00
_cell.angle_gamma   90.00
#
_symmetry.space_group_name_H-M   'P 1'
#
loop_
_entity.id
_entity.type
_entity.pdbx_description
1 polymer ?
#
loop_
_entity_poly.entity_id
_entity_poly.type
_entity_poly.pdbx_seq_one_letter_code
_entity_poly.pdbx_strand_id
1 'polypeptide(L)'
;MSKKFSTTFTRTMAVLTMSLLSSSAYAVGEAPLRVCADPGNMPLSNTRGEGFQNKIASVLAEAMGTQATFFYRPYLERGLTRQTFDNNECDILMDMSADDERMLSSTPIYRSTFVLAYRNDKGIDIKSLDDAKLLNEYKVGVFQHSAIRQVLQERGINRNNTIVRTISHDADLKPERQPSQDVQQVIDGKLDVAAIWGPMAGWYKTAKNAPLTILPLNRLEDQIPMEFDLGIGIRKNGKALKVELEKALITKKAEIKQILQDYGVPLVQCETCIVSGDIPTHGIYKPHERVLATSLVVEEPALEQIKAEVAASLTSGLSLGEQLYNAVLANQPNRLAYLIASKADVNFRDTQKQTPLMMAVQNQHEALVATLLKHGADVNVVDVDGWTAAMHAAMKNEPKMLRTMSAYRPKYEVVNSSGFTALAIAAQQGKTLAAIALLDGGAKVDFAVGDSKFTPLLIAAKAGYLPMAQALLQYGANVNKRNTEGYSALMLAAAKNKADVVSLLIKSGANQSFKDKQGKTAIQLAEESKATAAIKMLETLASASASS
;
A
#
# COMPACT_ATOMS: atom_id res chain seq x y z
N MET A 1 -16.08 -85.52 12.14
CA MET A 1 -15.29 -85.50 10.90
C MET A 1 -14.97 -84.05 10.53
N SER A 2 -13.69 -83.70 10.70
CA SER A 2 -12.86 -82.66 10.07
C SER A 2 -13.49 -81.50 9.29
N LYS A 3 -13.22 -80.27 9.76
CA LYS A 3 -12.45 -79.15 9.13
C LYS A 3 -13.05 -77.80 9.59
N LYS A 4 -12.33 -76.70 9.84
CA LYS A 4 -10.94 -76.34 10.22
C LYS A 4 -10.90 -74.80 10.10
N PHE A 5 -10.36 -74.08 11.11
CA PHE A 5 -9.64 -72.78 11.05
C PHE A 5 -10.44 -71.52 10.60
N SER A 6 -10.15 -70.28 11.01
CA SER A 6 -9.27 -69.63 12.00
C SER A 6 -9.52 -68.12 11.83
N THR A 7 -9.55 -67.32 12.91
CA THR A 7 -8.63 -66.16 13.09
C THR A 7 -9.02 -65.34 14.31
N THR A 8 -7.99 -64.99 15.07
CA THR A 8 -7.98 -64.39 16.40
C THR A 8 -7.94 -62.87 16.28
N PHE A 9 -8.76 -62.15 17.06
CA PHE A 9 -8.66 -60.71 17.27
C PHE A 9 -8.50 -60.48 18.77
N THR A 10 -7.35 -59.97 19.21
CA THR A 10 -7.13 -59.60 20.61
C THR A 10 -6.89 -58.08 20.69
N ARG A 11 -7.83 -57.38 21.32
CA ARG A 11 -7.74 -55.99 21.75
C ARG A 11 -6.89 -55.92 23.02
N THR A 12 -5.98 -54.96 23.12
CA THR A 12 -5.47 -54.51 24.43
C THR A 12 -5.24 -53.01 24.39
N MET A 13 -5.97 -52.30 25.26
CA MET A 13 -5.79 -50.87 25.57
C MET A 13 -4.52 -50.68 26.38
N ALA A 14 -3.71 -49.67 26.03
CA ALA A 14 -2.65 -49.16 26.89
C ALA A 14 -2.91 -47.68 27.18
N VAL A 15 -2.99 -47.37 28.48
CA VAL A 15 -3.15 -46.04 29.06
C VAL A 15 -1.79 -45.33 29.08
N LEU A 16 -1.71 -44.14 28.49
CA LEU A 16 -0.50 -43.31 28.46
C LEU A 16 -0.39 -42.52 29.77
N THR A 17 0.66 -42.78 30.55
CA THR A 17 1.12 -41.91 31.64
C THR A 17 2.17 -40.96 31.07
N MET A 18 1.91 -39.65 31.18
CA MET A 18 2.81 -38.61 30.67
C MET A 18 3.75 -38.18 31.80
N SER A 19 4.99 -38.67 31.74
CA SER A 19 6.09 -38.27 32.61
C SER A 19 6.65 -36.91 32.20
N LEU A 20 6.79 -36.03 33.18
CA LEU A 20 7.50 -34.75 33.09
C LEU A 20 8.97 -34.99 32.72
N LEU A 21 9.38 -34.50 31.55
CA LEU A 21 10.79 -34.38 31.18
C LEU A 21 11.22 -32.91 31.28
N SER A 22 12.35 -32.77 31.94
CA SER A 22 13.09 -31.58 32.29
C SER A 22 13.53 -30.74 31.09
N SER A 23 13.74 -29.46 31.38
CA SER A 23 14.47 -28.44 30.62
C SER A 23 15.50 -28.99 29.63
N SER A 24 15.18 -28.87 28.34
CA SER A 24 16.18 -28.94 27.27
C SER A 24 16.69 -27.53 26.98
N ALA A 25 17.97 -27.33 27.27
CA ALA A 25 18.73 -26.20 26.74
C ALA A 25 18.68 -26.27 25.20
N TYR A 26 18.26 -25.18 24.56
CA TYR A 26 18.27 -25.05 23.10
C TYR A 26 19.71 -25.09 22.59
N ALA A 27 20.06 -26.15 21.87
CA ALA A 27 21.27 -26.20 21.07
C ALA A 27 21.06 -25.37 19.79
N VAL A 28 21.92 -24.36 19.58
CA VAL A 28 21.98 -23.56 18.36
C VAL A 28 22.62 -24.41 17.26
N GLY A 29 21.78 -24.96 16.39
CA GLY A 29 22.11 -25.42 15.05
C GLY A 29 21.08 -24.79 14.10
N GLU A 30 21.52 -23.87 13.26
CA GLU A 30 20.73 -22.79 12.67
C GLU A 30 19.67 -23.27 11.67
N ALA A 31 18.44 -22.78 11.83
CA ALA A 31 17.42 -22.96 10.80
C ALA A 31 17.89 -22.34 9.46
N PRO A 32 17.52 -22.93 8.31
CA PRO A 32 17.87 -22.37 7.01
C PRO A 32 17.28 -20.97 6.84
N LEU A 33 18.02 -20.07 6.19
CA LEU A 33 17.51 -18.76 5.80
C LEU A 33 16.45 -18.94 4.72
N ARG A 34 15.17 -18.69 5.05
CA ARG A 34 14.07 -18.86 4.09
C ARG A 34 13.89 -17.59 3.27
N VAL A 35 14.08 -17.71 1.97
CA VAL A 35 14.02 -16.61 1.00
C VAL A 35 12.73 -16.70 0.22
N CYS A 36 11.94 -15.63 0.22
CA CYS A 36 10.81 -15.51 -0.67
C CYS A 36 11.32 -15.30 -2.10
N ALA A 37 11.10 -16.29 -2.96
CA ALA A 37 11.53 -16.27 -4.35
C ALA A 37 10.34 -16.01 -5.27
N ASP A 38 10.56 -15.17 -6.28
CA ASP A 38 9.56 -14.83 -7.31
C ASP A 38 9.94 -15.48 -8.64
N PRO A 39 9.54 -16.74 -8.90
CA PRO A 39 9.78 -17.30 -10.20
C PRO A 39 8.90 -16.56 -11.21
N GLY A 40 9.46 -16.19 -12.36
CA GLY A 40 8.68 -15.69 -13.50
C GLY A 40 8.65 -14.20 -13.75
N ASN A 41 9.11 -13.34 -12.84
CA ASN A 41 9.18 -11.92 -13.18
C ASN A 41 10.49 -11.56 -13.93
N MET A 42 11.52 -12.41 -13.82
CA MET A 42 12.88 -12.12 -14.29
C MET A 42 13.73 -13.40 -14.40
N PRO A 43 14.93 -13.33 -14.99
CA PRO A 43 16.01 -14.30 -14.78
C PRO A 43 16.64 -14.28 -13.37
N LEU A 44 16.18 -13.42 -12.45
CA LEU A 44 16.96 -13.02 -11.25
C LEU A 44 16.65 -13.80 -9.98
N SER A 45 15.52 -14.52 -9.94
CA SER A 45 15.28 -15.64 -9.03
C SER A 45 14.47 -16.71 -9.76
N ASN A 46 14.99 -17.92 -9.86
CA ASN A 46 14.30 -19.03 -10.52
C ASN A 46 14.40 -20.32 -9.72
N THR A 47 13.54 -21.29 -10.03
CA THR A 47 13.46 -22.57 -9.29
C THR A 47 14.75 -23.40 -9.34
N ARG A 48 15.68 -23.10 -10.26
CA ARG A 48 17.01 -23.73 -10.33
C ARG A 48 18.06 -23.01 -9.49
N GLY A 49 17.73 -21.89 -8.85
CA GLY A 49 18.66 -21.11 -8.03
C GLY A 49 19.73 -20.35 -8.84
N GLU A 50 19.53 -20.18 -10.15
CA GLU A 50 20.54 -19.58 -11.03
C GLU A 50 20.41 -18.06 -11.13
N GLY A 51 19.46 -17.43 -10.45
CA GLY A 51 19.31 -15.98 -10.47
C GLY A 51 20.33 -15.29 -9.56
N PHE A 52 20.70 -14.03 -9.83
CA PHE A 52 21.64 -13.35 -8.94
C PHE A 52 21.07 -13.16 -7.53
N GLN A 53 19.75 -13.02 -7.36
CA GLN A 53 19.14 -12.89 -6.04
C GLN A 53 19.29 -14.20 -5.27
N ASN A 54 19.17 -15.34 -5.95
CA ASN A 54 19.46 -16.65 -5.37
C ASN A 54 20.93 -16.71 -4.93
N LYS A 55 21.87 -16.33 -5.82
CA LYS A 55 23.31 -16.34 -5.53
C LYS A 55 23.67 -15.44 -4.35
N ILE A 56 23.16 -14.20 -4.31
CA ILE A 56 23.38 -13.28 -3.19
C ILE A 56 22.82 -13.89 -1.90
N ALA A 57 21.59 -14.41 -1.92
CA ALA A 57 21.01 -15.01 -0.73
C ALA A 57 21.78 -16.24 -0.23
N SER A 58 22.31 -17.07 -1.14
CA SER A 58 23.20 -18.19 -0.81
C SER A 58 24.50 -17.72 -0.16
N VAL A 59 25.15 -16.70 -0.72
CA VAL A 59 26.38 -16.10 -0.16
C VAL A 59 26.14 -15.53 1.25
N LEU A 60 24.99 -14.90 1.47
CA LEU A 60 24.61 -14.36 2.78
C LEU A 60 24.32 -15.47 3.80
N ALA A 61 23.57 -16.49 3.41
CA ALA A 61 23.29 -17.63 4.27
C ALA A 61 24.58 -18.34 4.71
N GLU A 62 25.51 -18.57 3.77
CA GLU A 62 26.81 -19.18 4.05
C GLU A 62 27.63 -18.31 5.03
N ALA A 63 27.67 -17.00 4.81
CA ALA A 63 28.35 -16.06 5.71
C ALA A 63 27.76 -16.02 7.12
N MET A 64 26.47 -16.37 7.26
CA MET A 64 25.78 -16.48 8.54
C MET A 64 25.94 -17.85 9.20
N GLY A 65 26.55 -18.85 8.54
CA GLY A 65 26.70 -20.21 9.09
C GLY A 65 25.57 -21.18 8.74
N THR A 66 24.66 -20.78 7.84
CA THR A 66 23.47 -21.56 7.45
C THR A 66 23.37 -21.74 5.93
N GLN A 67 22.26 -22.32 5.45
CA GLN A 67 21.95 -22.49 4.04
C GLN A 67 20.68 -21.71 3.66
N ALA A 68 20.62 -21.23 2.42
CA ALA A 68 19.43 -20.60 1.88
C ALA A 68 18.43 -21.65 1.38
N THR A 69 17.16 -21.48 1.71
CA THR A 69 16.04 -22.23 1.13
C THR A 69 15.09 -21.25 0.46
N PHE A 70 14.48 -21.65 -0.64
CA PHE A 70 13.67 -20.75 -1.45
C PHE A 70 12.20 -21.20 -1.46
N PHE A 71 11.33 -20.30 -1.03
CA PHE A 71 9.89 -20.48 -1.13
C PHE A 71 9.41 -19.84 -2.44
N TYR A 72 9.15 -20.69 -3.44
CA TYR A 72 8.76 -20.27 -4.79
C TYR A 72 7.25 -20.11 -4.92
N ARG A 73 6.78 -18.88 -5.16
CA ARG A 73 5.43 -18.60 -5.66
C ARG A 73 5.41 -17.29 -6.46
N PRO A 74 4.67 -17.19 -7.58
CA PRO A 74 4.53 -15.95 -8.33
C PRO A 74 4.00 -14.80 -7.46
N TYR A 75 4.47 -13.57 -7.71
CA TYR A 75 4.16 -12.37 -6.92
C TYR A 75 2.65 -12.10 -6.76
N LEU A 76 1.83 -12.44 -7.76
CA LEU A 76 0.37 -12.31 -7.72
C LEU A 76 -0.28 -13.32 -6.77
N GLU A 77 0.21 -14.56 -6.70
CA GLU A 77 -0.31 -15.57 -5.77
C GLU A 77 0.02 -15.24 -4.30
N ARG A 78 1.08 -14.44 -4.08
CA ARG A 78 1.57 -14.07 -2.74
C ARG A 78 0.88 -12.84 -2.14
N GLY A 79 -0.08 -12.22 -2.85
CA GLY A 79 -0.80 -11.05 -2.35
C GLY A 79 0.14 -9.87 -2.04
N LEU A 80 0.89 -9.42 -3.06
CA LEU A 80 1.71 -8.20 -3.20
C LEU A 80 2.71 -7.80 -2.08
N THR A 81 2.69 -8.40 -0.89
CA THR A 81 3.66 -8.33 0.24
C THR A 81 3.02 -8.82 1.55
N ARG A 82 1.69 -8.75 1.69
CA ARG A 82 1.01 -8.85 3.00
C ARG A 82 0.70 -10.27 3.46
N GLN A 83 0.55 -11.23 2.53
CA GLN A 83 0.15 -12.58 2.93
C GLN A 83 1.38 -13.44 3.18
N THR A 84 2.22 -13.70 2.19
CA THR A 84 3.36 -14.61 2.37
C THR A 84 4.38 -14.16 3.43
N PHE A 85 4.71 -12.86 3.44
CA PHE A 85 5.73 -12.36 4.35
C PHE A 85 5.24 -12.27 5.81
N ASP A 86 4.00 -11.82 6.02
CA ASP A 86 3.41 -11.77 7.37
C ASP A 86 2.90 -13.14 7.86
N ASN A 87 2.61 -14.09 6.95
CA ASN A 87 2.23 -15.48 7.28
C ASN A 87 3.42 -16.37 7.70
N ASN A 88 4.62 -15.81 7.89
CA ASN A 88 5.82 -16.54 8.31
C ASN A 88 6.25 -17.64 7.30
N GLU A 89 6.00 -17.46 6.01
CA GLU A 89 6.42 -18.41 4.97
C GLU A 89 7.92 -18.23 4.59
N CYS A 90 8.46 -17.01 4.76
CA CYS A 90 9.87 -16.68 4.56
C CYS A 90 10.43 -15.78 5.66
N ASP A 91 11.75 -15.66 5.71
CA ASP A 91 12.48 -14.76 6.60
C ASP A 91 12.90 -13.47 5.92
N ILE A 92 13.26 -13.55 4.63
CA ILE A 92 13.67 -12.39 3.82
C ILE A 92 13.02 -12.33 2.44
N LEU A 93 12.97 -11.13 1.87
CA LEU A 93 12.54 -10.84 0.51
C LEU A 93 13.60 -9.97 -0.18
N MET A 94 14.12 -10.42 -1.32
CA MET A 94 15.18 -9.72 -2.06
C MET A 94 14.62 -8.56 -2.90
N ASP A 95 15.47 -7.58 -3.20
CA ASP A 95 15.17 -6.41 -4.05
C ASP A 95 13.93 -5.62 -3.61
N MET A 96 13.80 -5.42 -2.30
CA MET A 96 12.80 -4.53 -1.74
C MET A 96 13.32 -3.10 -1.67
N SER A 97 12.43 -2.14 -1.90
CA SER A 97 12.76 -0.72 -1.77
C SER A 97 13.24 -0.45 -0.34
N ALA A 98 14.40 0.20 -0.21
CA ALA A 98 15.01 0.44 1.09
C ALA A 98 14.16 1.34 2.01
N ASP A 99 13.24 2.11 1.45
CA ASP A 99 12.30 3.03 2.10
C ASP A 99 10.89 2.44 2.30
N ASP A 100 10.67 1.15 2.04
CA ASP A 100 9.34 0.54 2.17
C ASP A 100 8.89 0.39 3.64
N GLU A 101 8.04 1.30 4.11
CA GLU A 101 7.51 1.34 5.48
C GLU A 101 6.66 0.10 5.89
N ARG A 102 6.30 -0.76 4.93
CA ARG A 102 5.54 -2.00 5.21
C ARG A 102 6.43 -3.07 5.84
N MET A 103 7.75 -2.99 5.71
CA MET A 103 8.68 -3.97 6.27
C MET A 103 9.88 -3.29 6.94
N LEU A 104 10.72 -4.09 7.58
CA LEU A 104 12.04 -3.64 8.01
C LEU A 104 13.01 -3.87 6.85
N SER A 105 13.65 -2.83 6.33
CA SER A 105 14.61 -2.99 5.23
C SER A 105 16.06 -3.03 5.73
N SER A 106 16.91 -3.81 5.06
CA SER A 106 18.36 -3.72 5.25
C SER A 106 18.90 -2.39 4.70
N THR A 107 20.15 -2.10 5.02
CA THR A 107 20.98 -1.19 4.21
C THR A 107 20.86 -1.59 2.72
N PRO A 108 20.66 -0.63 1.79
CA PRO A 108 20.57 -0.95 0.36
C PRO A 108 21.77 -1.76 -0.11
N ILE A 109 21.52 -2.83 -0.86
CA ILE A 109 22.59 -3.61 -1.48
C ILE A 109 23.18 -2.81 -2.64
N TYR A 110 22.34 -2.30 -3.53
CA TYR A 110 22.73 -1.56 -4.73
C TYR A 110 21.64 -0.59 -5.16
N ARG A 111 22.00 0.37 -6.01
CA ARG A 111 21.06 1.22 -6.75
C ARG A 111 21.09 0.86 -8.22
N SER A 112 19.93 0.77 -8.86
CA SER A 112 19.81 0.58 -10.31
C SER A 112 18.75 1.51 -10.89
N THR A 113 18.57 1.47 -12.21
CA THR A 113 17.69 2.38 -12.95
C THR A 113 16.87 1.66 -14.02
N PHE A 114 15.74 2.25 -14.41
CA PHE A 114 15.12 1.95 -15.70
C PHE A 114 16.08 2.29 -16.85
N VAL A 115 15.95 1.55 -17.96
CA VAL A 115 16.80 1.67 -19.14
C VAL A 115 15.95 1.58 -20.41
N LEU A 116 16.47 2.14 -21.51
CA LEU A 116 16.09 1.70 -22.86
C LEU A 116 17.10 0.67 -23.35
N ALA A 117 16.61 -0.49 -23.75
CA ALA A 117 17.41 -1.55 -24.38
C ALA A 117 17.05 -1.67 -25.85
N TYR A 118 18.05 -1.59 -26.72
CA TYR A 118 17.90 -1.71 -28.17
C TYR A 118 19.13 -2.36 -28.79
N ARG A 119 19.03 -2.89 -30.00
CA ARG A 119 20.15 -3.59 -30.65
C ARG A 119 21.23 -2.61 -31.13
N ASN A 120 22.49 -3.01 -30.96
CA ASN A 120 23.67 -2.21 -31.36
C ASN A 120 23.74 -1.96 -32.87
N ASP A 121 23.18 -2.85 -33.67
CA ASP A 121 23.26 -2.82 -35.14
C ASP A 121 22.15 -1.99 -35.81
N LYS A 122 21.25 -1.38 -35.03
CA LYS A 122 20.12 -0.62 -35.54
C LYS A 122 20.38 0.88 -35.71
N GLY A 123 21.55 1.37 -35.27
CA GLY A 123 21.89 2.80 -35.37
C GLY A 123 20.93 3.71 -34.61
N ILE A 124 20.28 3.20 -33.55
CA ILE A 124 19.39 3.96 -32.68
C ILE A 124 20.26 4.83 -31.77
N ASP A 125 20.01 6.15 -31.77
CA ASP A 125 20.75 7.12 -30.96
C ASP A 125 19.80 8.06 -30.20
N ILE A 126 19.22 7.54 -29.11
CA ILE A 126 18.27 8.29 -28.28
C ILE A 126 19.05 9.13 -27.26
N LYS A 127 18.85 10.45 -27.26
CA LYS A 127 19.45 11.40 -26.30
C LYS A 127 18.46 12.01 -25.33
N SER A 128 17.17 11.98 -25.65
CA SER A 128 16.08 12.51 -24.83
C SER A 128 14.88 11.58 -24.89
N LEU A 129 14.07 11.57 -23.84
CA LEU A 129 12.77 10.91 -23.84
C LEU A 129 11.72 11.66 -24.68
N ASP A 130 12.03 12.87 -25.16
CA ASP A 130 11.24 13.62 -26.14
C ASP A 130 11.59 13.27 -27.60
N ASP A 131 12.46 12.28 -27.82
CA ASP A 131 12.87 11.89 -29.17
C ASP A 131 11.64 11.51 -30.03
N ALA A 132 11.49 12.19 -31.18
CA ALA A 132 10.30 12.03 -32.01
C ALA A 132 10.14 10.60 -32.55
N LYS A 133 11.25 9.89 -32.83
CA LYS A 133 11.21 8.51 -33.29
C LYS A 133 10.83 7.57 -32.15
N LEU A 134 11.36 7.80 -30.95
CA LEU A 134 10.94 7.06 -29.75
C LEU A 134 9.44 7.20 -29.50
N LEU A 135 8.90 8.41 -29.64
CA LEU A 135 7.49 8.67 -29.34
C LEU A 135 6.53 8.20 -30.45
N ASN A 136 6.97 8.22 -31.72
CA ASN A 136 6.05 8.03 -32.85
C ASN A 136 6.39 6.88 -33.82
N GLU A 137 7.66 6.49 -33.94
CA GLU A 137 8.12 5.55 -34.98
C GLU A 137 8.49 4.17 -34.41
N TYR A 138 9.27 4.13 -33.33
CA TYR A 138 9.77 2.88 -32.77
C TYR A 138 8.67 2.06 -32.11
N LYS A 139 8.74 0.73 -32.26
CA LYS A 139 7.93 -0.21 -31.49
C LYS A 139 8.56 -0.38 -30.11
N VAL A 140 7.88 0.13 -29.09
CA VAL A 140 8.40 0.21 -27.72
C VAL A 140 7.66 -0.76 -26.80
N GLY A 141 8.39 -1.73 -26.23
CA GLY A 141 7.88 -2.57 -25.14
C GLY A 141 8.00 -1.86 -23.80
N VAL A 142 6.94 -1.90 -22.98
CA VAL A 142 6.91 -1.29 -21.64
C VAL A 142 6.22 -2.22 -20.64
N PHE A 143 6.66 -2.22 -19.39
CA PHE A 143 5.96 -2.95 -18.33
C PHE A 143 4.84 -2.12 -17.69
N GLN A 144 3.69 -2.74 -17.41
CA GLN A 144 2.46 -2.03 -17.03
C GLN A 144 2.59 -1.10 -15.80
N HIS A 145 3.43 -1.47 -14.82
CA HIS A 145 3.64 -0.70 -13.57
C HIS A 145 4.97 0.10 -13.58
N SER A 146 5.67 0.17 -14.70
CA SER A 146 6.97 0.84 -14.75
C SER A 146 6.84 2.36 -14.73
N ALA A 147 7.73 3.03 -14.00
CA ALA A 147 7.79 4.48 -13.98
C ALA A 147 8.07 5.07 -15.38
N ILE A 148 8.92 4.39 -16.18
CA ILE A 148 9.19 4.81 -17.56
C ILE A 148 7.95 4.77 -18.47
N ARG A 149 7.03 3.82 -18.26
CA ARG A 149 5.74 3.83 -18.98
C ARG A 149 4.95 5.10 -18.68
N GLN A 150 4.92 5.54 -17.41
CA GLN A 150 4.25 6.78 -17.04
C GLN A 150 4.91 7.98 -17.73
N VAL A 151 6.25 8.08 -17.68
CA VAL A 151 6.99 9.18 -18.33
C VAL A 151 6.70 9.24 -19.84
N LEU A 152 6.80 8.11 -20.55
CA LEU A 152 6.53 8.07 -21.99
C LEU A 152 5.08 8.45 -22.31
N GLN A 153 4.13 8.07 -21.45
CA GLN A 153 2.73 8.47 -21.59
C GLN A 153 2.51 9.96 -21.38
N GLU A 154 3.13 10.56 -20.37
CA GLU A 154 3.07 12.01 -20.11
C GLU A 154 3.72 12.81 -21.24
N ARG A 155 4.71 12.23 -21.93
CA ARG A 155 5.36 12.79 -23.13
C ARG A 155 4.62 12.47 -24.44
N GLY A 156 3.47 11.81 -24.38
CA GLY A 156 2.59 11.60 -25.54
C GLY A 156 3.01 10.47 -26.49
N ILE A 157 3.68 9.42 -25.99
CA ILE A 157 3.99 8.24 -26.81
C ILE A 157 2.73 7.68 -27.50
N ASN A 158 2.84 7.36 -28.77
CA ASN A 158 1.73 6.85 -29.57
C ASN A 158 1.28 5.48 -29.04
N ARG A 159 0.02 5.34 -28.62
CA ARG A 159 -0.49 4.05 -28.10
C ARG A 159 -0.36 2.90 -29.10
N ASN A 160 -0.40 3.19 -30.40
CA ASN A 160 -0.30 2.17 -31.45
C ASN A 160 1.11 1.58 -31.61
N ASN A 161 2.16 2.28 -31.17
CA ASN A 161 3.54 1.80 -31.22
C ASN A 161 4.02 1.20 -29.87
N THR A 162 3.19 1.25 -28.84
CA THR A 162 3.53 0.82 -27.48
C THR A 162 2.95 -0.56 -27.16
N ILE A 163 3.79 -1.52 -26.80
CA ILE A 163 3.38 -2.87 -26.35
C ILE A 163 3.48 -2.94 -24.83
N VAL A 164 2.34 -2.97 -24.15
CA VAL A 164 2.31 -3.04 -22.68
C VAL A 164 2.34 -4.50 -22.23
N ARG A 165 3.43 -4.90 -21.56
CA ARG A 165 3.55 -6.18 -20.88
C ARG A 165 2.83 -6.14 -19.54
N THR A 166 1.84 -7.01 -19.38
CA THR A 166 1.10 -7.19 -18.14
C THR A 166 1.74 -8.25 -17.26
N ILE A 167 1.51 -8.17 -15.94
CA ILE A 167 1.95 -9.21 -15.00
C ILE A 167 1.14 -10.48 -15.25
N SER A 168 1.81 -11.63 -15.38
CA SER A 168 1.15 -12.93 -15.45
C SER A 168 1.32 -13.71 -14.15
N HIS A 169 0.28 -14.46 -13.76
CA HIS A 169 0.31 -15.32 -12.58
C HIS A 169 1.15 -16.59 -12.81
N ASP A 170 1.37 -16.98 -14.06
CA ASP A 170 2.09 -18.21 -14.46
C ASP A 170 3.39 -17.91 -15.24
N ALA A 171 3.99 -16.75 -15.02
CA ALA A 171 5.21 -16.33 -15.72
C ALA A 171 6.44 -17.21 -15.37
N ASP A 172 6.37 -17.95 -14.26
CA ASP A 172 7.34 -18.96 -13.86
C ASP A 172 7.30 -20.19 -14.77
N LEU A 173 6.11 -20.58 -15.20
CA LEU A 173 5.86 -21.73 -16.07
C LEU A 173 6.00 -21.37 -17.55
N LYS A 174 5.76 -20.10 -17.89
CA LYS A 174 5.71 -19.60 -19.27
C LYS A 174 6.70 -18.47 -19.50
N PRO A 175 7.93 -18.76 -19.97
CA PRO A 175 8.97 -17.76 -20.22
C PRO A 175 8.52 -16.58 -21.10
N GLU A 176 7.64 -16.83 -22.08
CA GLU A 176 7.09 -15.82 -22.97
C GLU A 176 6.17 -14.79 -22.28
N ARG A 177 5.78 -15.06 -21.02
CA ARG A 177 4.96 -14.17 -20.20
C ARG A 177 5.77 -13.37 -19.18
N GLN A 178 7.09 -13.57 -19.13
CA GLN A 178 7.95 -12.83 -18.21
C GLN A 178 8.10 -11.38 -18.67
N PRO A 179 8.20 -10.40 -17.74
CA PRO A 179 8.49 -9.01 -18.04
C PRO A 179 9.72 -8.83 -18.94
N SER A 180 10.77 -9.63 -18.68
CA SER A 180 12.02 -9.55 -19.43
C SER A 180 11.90 -9.94 -20.92
N GLN A 181 10.76 -10.53 -21.33
CA GLN A 181 10.50 -10.97 -22.71
C GLN A 181 10.50 -9.83 -23.72
N ASP A 182 10.27 -8.58 -23.31
CA ASP A 182 10.37 -7.45 -24.23
C ASP A 182 11.82 -7.25 -24.71
N VAL A 183 12.82 -7.57 -23.89
CA VAL A 183 14.23 -7.57 -24.31
C VAL A 183 14.50 -8.68 -25.32
N GLN A 184 13.96 -9.88 -25.10
CA GLN A 184 14.05 -10.97 -26.10
C GLN A 184 13.39 -10.57 -27.43
N GLN A 185 12.23 -9.89 -27.38
CA GLN A 185 11.58 -9.40 -28.60
C GLN A 185 12.38 -8.32 -29.34
N VAL A 186 13.15 -7.50 -28.62
CA VAL A 186 14.12 -6.58 -29.24
C VAL A 186 15.22 -7.36 -29.96
N ILE A 187 15.78 -8.40 -29.31
CA ILE A 187 16.79 -9.28 -29.92
C ILE A 187 16.23 -9.93 -31.19
N ASP A 188 15.02 -10.47 -31.12
CA ASP A 188 14.29 -11.11 -32.22
C ASP A 188 13.89 -10.12 -33.34
N GLY A 189 14.03 -8.80 -33.13
CA GLY A 189 13.65 -7.76 -34.09
C GLY A 189 12.14 -7.51 -34.19
N LYS A 190 11.35 -7.95 -33.21
CA LYS A 190 9.91 -7.70 -33.11
C LYS A 190 9.60 -6.34 -32.48
N LEU A 191 10.45 -5.92 -31.55
CA LEU A 191 10.47 -4.59 -30.95
C LEU A 191 11.74 -3.85 -31.37
N ASP A 192 11.66 -2.53 -31.45
CA ASP A 192 12.84 -1.69 -31.68
C ASP A 192 13.52 -1.34 -30.35
N VAL A 193 12.71 -1.07 -29.32
CA VAL A 193 13.16 -0.63 -28.00
C VAL A 193 12.37 -1.34 -26.90
N ALA A 194 13.04 -1.76 -25.83
CA ALA A 194 12.42 -2.18 -24.58
C ALA A 194 12.72 -1.17 -23.48
N ALA A 195 11.70 -0.49 -22.97
CA ALA A 195 11.82 0.38 -21.81
C ALA A 195 11.52 -0.43 -20.54
N ILE A 196 12.57 -0.83 -19.84
CA ILE A 196 12.50 -1.90 -18.86
C ILE A 196 13.43 -1.65 -17.66
N TRP A 197 13.23 -2.40 -16.58
CA TRP A 197 14.11 -2.39 -15.42
C TRP A 197 15.52 -2.84 -15.81
N GLY A 198 16.54 -2.04 -15.45
CA GLY A 198 17.93 -2.22 -15.88
C GLY A 198 18.50 -3.63 -15.70
N PRO A 199 18.36 -4.28 -14.53
CA PRO A 199 18.83 -5.64 -14.29
C PRO A 199 18.29 -6.67 -15.29
N MET A 200 17.06 -6.48 -15.80
CA MET A 200 16.49 -7.39 -16.80
C MET A 200 17.23 -7.29 -18.13
N ALA A 201 17.49 -6.06 -18.62
CA ALA A 201 18.25 -5.85 -19.85
C ALA A 201 19.73 -6.25 -19.70
N GLY A 202 20.31 -5.94 -18.53
CA GLY A 202 21.68 -6.26 -18.16
C GLY A 202 22.01 -7.75 -18.30
N TRP A 203 21.09 -8.59 -17.84
CA TRP A 203 21.23 -10.04 -17.93
C TRP A 203 21.31 -10.54 -19.38
N TYR A 204 20.44 -10.04 -20.26
CA TYR A 204 20.52 -10.41 -21.68
C TYR A 204 21.84 -9.95 -22.31
N LYS A 205 22.26 -8.71 -22.03
CA LYS A 205 23.51 -8.17 -22.57
C LYS A 205 24.73 -8.97 -22.11
N THR A 206 24.83 -9.26 -20.80
CA THR A 206 26.05 -9.81 -20.20
C THR A 206 25.99 -11.33 -20.12
N ALA A 207 25.00 -11.88 -19.43
CA ALA A 207 24.89 -13.32 -19.21
C ALA A 207 24.45 -14.10 -20.45
N LYS A 208 23.74 -13.46 -21.40
CA LYS A 208 23.38 -14.06 -22.70
C LYS A 208 24.18 -13.52 -23.88
N ASN A 209 25.15 -12.63 -23.64
CA ASN A 209 25.98 -12.01 -24.68
C ASN A 209 25.15 -11.41 -25.84
N ALA A 210 23.98 -10.85 -25.54
CA ALA A 210 23.10 -10.27 -26.55
C ALA A 210 23.65 -8.92 -27.05
N PRO A 211 23.52 -8.60 -28.35
CA PRO A 211 24.09 -7.40 -28.95
C PRO A 211 23.23 -6.15 -28.64
N LEU A 212 23.14 -5.79 -27.35
CA LEU A 212 22.27 -4.75 -26.84
C LEU A 212 23.05 -3.53 -26.32
N THR A 213 22.52 -2.36 -26.63
CA THR A 213 22.85 -1.10 -26.00
C THR A 213 21.85 -0.92 -24.87
N ILE A 214 22.36 -0.51 -23.71
CA ILE A 214 21.56 -0.22 -22.53
C ILE A 214 21.80 1.26 -22.22
N LEU A 215 20.76 2.07 -22.35
CA LEU A 215 20.77 3.49 -22.06
C LEU A 215 20.11 3.73 -20.69
N PRO A 216 20.87 4.09 -19.64
CA PRO A 216 20.34 4.50 -18.34
C PRO A 216 19.42 5.71 -18.46
N LEU A 217 18.26 5.66 -17.80
CA LEU A 217 17.25 6.72 -17.89
C LEU A 217 17.25 7.68 -16.71
N ASN A 218 17.96 7.36 -15.63
CA ASN A 218 17.98 8.17 -14.42
C ASN A 218 18.38 9.62 -14.64
N ARG A 219 19.16 9.95 -15.68
CA ARG A 219 19.55 11.33 -16.00
C ARG A 219 18.81 11.95 -17.19
N LEU A 220 17.81 11.25 -17.72
CA LEU A 220 16.96 11.73 -18.82
C LEU A 220 15.55 12.14 -18.35
N GLU A 221 15.26 11.97 -17.06
CA GLU A 221 14.00 12.34 -16.42
C GLU A 221 14.30 13.03 -15.09
N ASP A 222 13.62 14.14 -14.83
CA ASP A 222 13.91 15.03 -13.69
C ASP A 222 12.85 14.99 -12.59
N GLN A 223 11.63 14.54 -12.89
CA GLN A 223 10.49 14.63 -11.98
C GLN A 223 10.05 13.25 -11.46
N ILE A 224 10.06 12.24 -12.32
CA ILE A 224 9.65 10.87 -11.94
C ILE A 224 10.91 10.05 -11.62
N PRO A 225 11.07 9.53 -10.38
CA PRO A 225 12.22 8.71 -10.01
C PRO A 225 12.41 7.50 -10.93
N MET A 226 13.59 7.42 -11.56
CA MET A 226 13.97 6.30 -12.43
C MET A 226 15.03 5.39 -11.81
N GLU A 227 15.68 5.83 -10.73
CA GLU A 227 16.65 5.05 -9.95
C GLU A 227 16.10 4.67 -8.56
N PHE A 228 16.40 3.45 -8.11
CA PHE A 228 15.85 2.91 -6.87
C PHE A 228 16.91 2.14 -6.07
N ASP A 229 16.90 2.36 -4.76
CA ASP A 229 17.72 1.65 -3.77
C ASP A 229 17.09 0.30 -3.43
N LEU A 230 17.79 -0.77 -3.77
CA LEU A 230 17.32 -2.14 -3.57
C LEU A 230 18.07 -2.80 -2.42
N GLY A 231 17.31 -3.23 -1.41
CA GLY A 231 17.79 -3.93 -0.23
C GLY A 231 17.04 -5.24 0.01
N ILE A 232 17.14 -5.74 1.25
CA ILE A 232 16.47 -6.95 1.70
C ILE A 232 15.33 -6.55 2.63
N GLY A 233 14.12 -6.95 2.28
CA GLY A 233 12.95 -6.87 3.14
C GLY A 233 12.99 -7.93 4.24
N ILE A 234 12.77 -7.50 5.48
CA ILE A 234 12.81 -8.29 6.72
C ILE A 234 11.51 -8.01 7.49
N ARG A 235 10.98 -9.00 8.20
CA ARG A 235 9.78 -8.80 9.02
C ARG A 235 10.02 -7.73 10.07
N LYS A 236 9.00 -6.95 10.43
CA LYS A 236 9.14 -5.80 11.35
C LYS A 236 9.73 -6.17 12.72
N ASN A 237 9.52 -7.39 13.19
CA ASN A 237 10.08 -7.93 14.42
C ASN A 237 11.46 -8.60 14.24
N GLY A 238 11.95 -8.78 13.02
CA GLY A 238 13.20 -9.48 12.67
C GLY A 238 14.47 -8.66 12.88
N LYS A 239 14.55 -7.83 13.94
CA LYS A 239 15.70 -6.94 14.17
C LYS A 239 17.02 -7.69 14.34
N ALA A 240 17.02 -8.84 15.00
CA ALA A 240 18.22 -9.67 15.16
C ALA A 240 18.72 -10.21 13.81
N LEU A 241 17.80 -10.70 12.98
CA LEU A 241 18.11 -11.16 11.62
C LEU A 241 18.68 -10.03 10.77
N LYS A 242 18.14 -8.81 10.88
CA LYS A 242 18.71 -7.63 10.20
C LYS A 242 20.16 -7.40 10.56
N VAL A 243 20.52 -7.47 11.83
CA VAL A 243 21.89 -7.24 12.29
C VAL A 243 22.85 -8.26 11.68
N GLU A 244 22.48 -9.54 11.67
CA GLU A 244 23.32 -10.58 11.09
C GLU A 244 23.43 -10.47 9.56
N LEU A 245 22.31 -10.16 8.88
CA LEU A 245 22.32 -9.91 7.44
C LEU A 245 23.20 -8.71 7.06
N GLU A 246 23.15 -7.62 7.81
CA GLU A 246 23.97 -6.44 7.52
C GLU A 246 25.47 -6.71 7.74
N LYS A 247 25.84 -7.49 8.75
CA LYS A 247 27.22 -7.97 8.91
C LYS A 247 27.66 -8.84 7.73
N ALA A 248 26.81 -9.77 7.30
CA ALA A 248 27.08 -10.64 6.15
C ALA A 248 27.22 -9.83 4.84
N LEU A 249 26.35 -8.83 4.62
CA LEU A 249 26.40 -7.92 3.48
C LEU A 249 27.73 -7.15 3.40
N ILE A 250 28.19 -6.61 4.53
CA ILE A 250 29.47 -5.89 4.61
C ILE A 250 30.63 -6.85 4.33
N THR A 251 30.62 -8.03 4.96
CA THR A 251 31.69 -9.03 4.84
C THR A 251 31.81 -9.57 3.40
N LYS A 252 30.67 -9.77 2.73
CA LYS A 252 30.59 -10.36 1.39
C LYS A 252 30.46 -9.34 0.25
N LYS A 253 30.68 -8.06 0.53
CA LYS A 253 30.53 -6.95 -0.43
C LYS A 253 31.22 -7.20 -1.79
N ALA A 254 32.45 -7.69 -1.80
CA ALA A 254 33.21 -7.92 -3.03
C ALA A 254 32.60 -9.03 -3.91
N GLU A 255 32.17 -10.12 -3.27
CA GLU A 255 31.52 -11.25 -3.93
C GLU A 255 30.14 -10.85 -4.49
N ILE A 256 29.37 -10.08 -3.71
CA ILE A 256 28.08 -9.51 -4.15
C ILE A 256 28.29 -8.57 -5.35
N LYS A 257 29.32 -7.72 -5.32
CA LYS A 257 29.65 -6.85 -6.46
C LYS A 257 29.94 -7.65 -7.72
N GLN A 258 30.73 -8.72 -7.61
CA GLN A 258 31.03 -9.59 -8.75
C GLN A 258 29.76 -10.22 -9.31
N ILE A 259 28.88 -10.75 -8.44
CA ILE A 259 27.59 -11.32 -8.86
C ILE A 259 26.75 -10.29 -9.63
N LEU A 260 26.65 -9.05 -9.16
CA LEU A 260 25.89 -8.00 -9.86
C LEU A 260 26.51 -7.66 -11.23
N GLN A 261 27.85 -7.67 -11.33
CA GLN A 261 28.58 -7.42 -12.58
C GLN A 261 28.42 -8.56 -13.58
N ASP A 262 28.48 -9.82 -13.15
CA ASP A 262 28.30 -11.00 -14.00
C ASP A 262 26.90 -11.05 -14.65
N TYR A 263 25.91 -10.45 -13.98
CA TYR A 263 24.53 -10.32 -14.48
C TYR A 263 24.30 -9.00 -15.21
N GLY A 264 25.33 -8.16 -15.37
CA GLY A 264 25.23 -6.91 -16.09
C GLY A 264 24.31 -5.88 -15.46
N VAL A 265 24.09 -5.94 -14.14
CA VAL A 265 23.22 -4.99 -13.44
C VAL A 265 23.71 -3.56 -13.70
N PRO A 266 22.89 -2.64 -14.23
CA PRO A 266 23.27 -1.24 -14.38
C PRO A 266 23.35 -0.59 -12.99
N LEU A 267 24.55 -0.52 -12.44
CA LEU A 267 24.77 0.01 -11.09
C LEU A 267 24.93 1.52 -11.13
N VAL A 268 24.06 2.21 -10.39
CA VAL A 268 24.12 3.66 -10.17
C VAL A 268 24.99 3.96 -8.94
N GLN A 269 25.69 5.08 -8.97
CA GLN A 269 26.44 5.61 -7.83
C GLN A 269 25.51 5.75 -6.62
N CYS A 270 25.93 5.17 -5.50
CA CYS A 270 25.15 5.17 -4.27
C CYS A 270 26.08 5.13 -3.06
N GLU A 271 26.19 6.24 -2.33
CA GLU A 271 27.09 6.37 -1.18
C GLU A 271 26.64 5.51 0.01
N THR A 272 25.34 5.27 0.14
CA THR A 272 24.73 4.51 1.23
C THR A 272 24.61 3.01 0.92
N CYS A 273 24.87 2.59 -0.31
CA CYS A 273 24.73 1.19 -0.71
C CYS A 273 25.97 0.35 -0.35
N ILE A 274 25.75 -0.95 -0.12
CA ILE A 274 26.83 -1.93 0.04
C ILE A 274 27.71 -1.94 -1.22
N VAL A 275 27.10 -1.98 -2.40
CA VAL A 275 27.76 -1.92 -3.71
C VAL A 275 27.32 -0.66 -4.43
N SER A 276 28.29 0.23 -4.70
CA SER A 276 28.11 1.41 -5.53
C SER A 276 28.55 1.13 -6.97
N GLY A 277 27.88 1.74 -7.94
CA GLY A 277 28.19 1.63 -9.37
C GLY A 277 28.89 2.84 -9.96
N ASP A 278 29.04 2.80 -11.29
CA ASP A 278 29.73 3.83 -12.07
C ASP A 278 28.77 4.76 -12.83
N ILE A 279 27.48 4.40 -12.95
CA ILE A 279 26.47 5.26 -13.58
C ILE A 279 26.23 6.44 -12.64
N PRO A 280 26.41 7.71 -13.06
CA PRO A 280 26.18 8.84 -12.18
C PRO A 280 24.73 8.89 -11.70
N THR A 281 24.54 9.14 -10.40
CA THR A 281 23.21 9.38 -9.81
C THR A 281 22.59 10.65 -10.37
N HIS A 282 21.25 10.68 -10.43
CA HIS A 282 20.51 11.91 -10.72
C HIS A 282 20.63 12.93 -9.57
N GLY A 283 20.56 12.44 -8.33
CA GLY A 283 20.39 13.26 -7.14
C GLY A 283 18.91 13.46 -6.79
N ILE A 284 18.54 14.68 -6.41
CA ILE A 284 17.18 15.00 -5.97
C ILE A 284 16.32 15.26 -7.20
N TYR A 285 15.29 14.43 -7.38
CA TYR A 285 14.24 14.66 -8.37
C TYR A 285 13.40 15.88 -8.00
N LYS A 286 13.02 16.66 -9.01
CA LYS A 286 12.13 17.81 -8.88
C LYS A 286 10.73 17.34 -8.48
N PRO A 287 9.97 18.14 -7.72
CA PRO A 287 8.57 17.83 -7.46
C PRO A 287 7.81 17.56 -8.77
N HIS A 288 7.20 16.37 -8.86
CA HIS A 288 6.35 16.01 -9.99
C HIS A 288 4.97 16.65 -9.77
N GLU A 289 4.68 17.72 -10.51
CA GLU A 289 3.30 18.11 -10.74
C GLU A 289 2.72 17.11 -11.73
N ARG A 290 1.89 16.19 -11.23
CA ARG A 290 1.22 15.22 -12.09
C ARG A 290 0.45 15.99 -13.16
N VAL A 291 0.97 15.97 -14.39
CA VAL A 291 0.19 16.35 -15.55
C VAL A 291 -0.94 15.33 -15.57
N LEU A 292 -2.15 15.76 -15.21
CA LEU A 292 -3.34 14.97 -15.44
C LEU A 292 -3.40 14.81 -16.96
N ALA A 293 -2.75 13.77 -17.48
CA ALA A 293 -2.93 13.33 -18.84
C ALA A 293 -4.44 13.28 -19.01
N THR A 294 -4.94 14.16 -19.87
CA THR A 294 -6.36 14.31 -20.17
C THR A 294 -6.95 12.91 -20.18
N SER A 295 -7.75 12.62 -19.15
CA SER A 295 -8.53 11.41 -19.03
C SER A 295 -9.06 11.07 -20.41
N LEU A 296 -9.08 9.79 -20.81
CA LEU A 296 -9.83 9.32 -21.97
C LEU A 296 -11.07 10.21 -22.12
N VAL A 297 -11.04 11.13 -23.09
CA VAL A 297 -12.20 11.98 -23.34
C VAL A 297 -13.17 11.00 -23.96
N VAL A 298 -13.99 10.40 -23.12
CA VAL A 298 -15.25 9.84 -23.59
C VAL A 298 -15.90 11.03 -24.27
N GLU A 299 -15.99 10.99 -25.60
CA GLU A 299 -16.69 12.04 -26.33
C GLU A 299 -18.06 12.19 -25.68
N GLU A 300 -18.26 13.33 -25.03
CA GLU A 300 -19.52 13.58 -24.36
C GLU A 300 -20.59 13.70 -25.45
N PRO A 301 -21.74 13.03 -25.28
CA PRO A 301 -22.83 13.14 -26.24
C PRO A 301 -23.13 14.60 -26.55
N ALA A 302 -23.33 14.92 -27.83
CA ALA A 302 -23.72 16.27 -28.22
C ALA A 302 -24.98 16.70 -27.47
N LEU A 303 -25.13 18.00 -27.19
CA LEU A 303 -26.27 18.53 -26.41
C LEU A 303 -27.63 18.07 -26.95
N GLU A 304 -27.78 17.97 -28.27
CA GLU A 304 -29.02 17.49 -28.90
C GLU A 304 -29.30 16.00 -28.60
N GLN A 305 -28.26 15.17 -28.50
CA GLN A 305 -28.41 13.78 -28.07
C GLN A 305 -28.82 13.71 -26.59
N ILE A 306 -28.19 14.53 -25.72
CA ILE A 306 -28.57 14.62 -24.30
C ILE A 306 -30.04 15.01 -24.15
N LYS A 307 -30.50 16.02 -24.90
CA LYS A 307 -31.90 16.46 -24.91
C LYS A 307 -32.84 15.34 -25.34
N ALA A 308 -32.50 14.62 -26.42
CA ALA A 308 -33.30 13.52 -26.93
C ALA A 308 -33.41 12.36 -25.93
N GLU A 309 -32.30 11.97 -25.29
CA GLU A 309 -32.28 10.91 -24.27
C GLU A 309 -33.10 11.27 -23.03
N VAL A 310 -33.00 12.53 -22.55
CA VAL A 310 -33.80 13.02 -21.42
C VAL A 310 -35.28 13.07 -21.77
N ALA A 311 -35.64 13.57 -22.97
CA ALA A 311 -37.01 13.61 -23.44
C ALA A 311 -37.61 12.19 -23.58
N ALA A 312 -36.86 11.24 -24.16
CA ALA A 312 -37.29 9.85 -24.27
C ALA A 312 -37.52 9.23 -22.87
N SER A 313 -36.62 9.49 -21.91
CA SER A 313 -36.73 8.96 -20.55
C SER A 313 -37.94 9.51 -19.77
N LEU A 314 -38.36 10.76 -20.06
CA LEU A 314 -39.59 11.33 -19.49
C LEU A 314 -40.84 10.58 -20.00
N THR A 315 -40.84 10.16 -21.27
CA THR A 315 -41.97 9.37 -21.82
C THR A 315 -42.08 7.97 -21.23
N SER A 316 -40.98 7.41 -20.73
CA SER A 316 -40.96 6.14 -19.98
C SER A 316 -41.31 6.29 -18.50
N GLY A 317 -41.65 7.50 -18.02
CA GLY A 317 -42.10 7.74 -16.66
C GLY A 317 -41.02 8.08 -15.63
N LEU A 318 -39.75 8.23 -16.04
CA LEU A 318 -38.67 8.62 -15.12
C LEU A 318 -38.70 10.13 -14.87
N SER A 319 -38.77 10.53 -13.60
CA SER A 319 -38.69 11.93 -13.19
C SER A 319 -37.33 12.56 -13.49
N LEU A 320 -37.30 13.90 -13.59
CA LEU A 320 -36.03 14.64 -13.76
C LEU A 320 -35.04 14.39 -12.62
N GLY A 321 -35.53 14.15 -11.39
CA GLY A 321 -34.68 13.82 -10.24
C GLY A 321 -33.99 12.47 -10.37
N GLU A 322 -34.73 11.42 -10.78
CA GLU A 322 -34.16 10.09 -11.07
C GLU A 322 -33.13 10.15 -12.19
N GLN A 323 -33.41 10.93 -13.23
CA GLN A 323 -32.46 11.11 -14.33
C GLN A 323 -31.19 11.86 -13.88
N LEU A 324 -31.32 12.86 -13.00
CA LEU A 324 -30.18 13.58 -12.44
C LEU A 324 -29.33 12.65 -11.58
N TYR A 325 -29.96 11.82 -10.76
CA TYR A 325 -29.28 10.80 -9.96
C TYR A 325 -28.49 9.81 -10.84
N ASN A 326 -29.11 9.31 -11.91
CA ASN A 326 -28.47 8.41 -12.86
C ASN A 326 -27.30 9.06 -13.62
N ALA A 327 -27.41 10.36 -13.96
CA ALA A 327 -26.31 11.10 -14.57
C ALA A 327 -25.10 11.21 -13.64
N VAL A 328 -25.33 11.35 -12.34
CA VAL A 328 -24.25 11.35 -11.33
C VAL A 328 -23.62 9.98 -11.19
N LEU A 329 -24.43 8.92 -11.13
CA LEU A 329 -23.95 7.54 -11.07
C LEU A 329 -23.07 7.21 -12.28
N ALA A 330 -23.44 7.66 -13.47
CA ALA A 330 -22.71 7.45 -14.72
C ALA A 330 -21.54 8.43 -14.96
N ASN A 331 -21.28 9.36 -14.03
CA ASN A 331 -20.27 10.41 -14.16
C ASN A 331 -20.40 11.30 -15.41
N GLN A 332 -21.62 11.78 -15.73
CA GLN A 332 -21.91 12.56 -16.95
C GLN A 332 -22.13 14.06 -16.64
N PRO A 333 -21.08 14.90 -16.61
CA PRO A 333 -21.21 16.30 -16.17
C PRO A 333 -22.09 17.16 -17.09
N ASN A 334 -22.04 16.98 -18.41
CA ASN A 334 -22.92 17.73 -19.32
C ASN A 334 -24.39 17.38 -19.15
N ARG A 335 -24.70 16.08 -18.98
CA ARG A 335 -26.07 15.63 -18.71
C ARG A 335 -26.56 16.15 -17.37
N LEU A 336 -25.71 16.13 -16.34
CA LEU A 336 -26.01 16.74 -15.04
C LEU A 336 -26.32 18.24 -15.19
N ALA A 337 -25.46 18.99 -15.89
CA ALA A 337 -25.65 20.43 -16.11
C ALA A 337 -26.95 20.74 -16.84
N TYR A 338 -27.28 19.97 -17.88
CA TYR A 338 -28.56 20.09 -18.60
C TYR A 338 -29.75 19.82 -17.69
N LEU A 339 -29.73 18.73 -16.91
CA LEU A 339 -30.83 18.38 -16.00
C LEU A 339 -31.04 19.44 -14.91
N ILE A 340 -29.97 20.01 -14.35
CA ILE A 340 -30.06 21.14 -13.42
C ILE A 340 -30.69 22.36 -14.09
N ALA A 341 -30.29 22.69 -15.32
CA ALA A 341 -30.88 23.79 -16.08
C ALA A 341 -32.39 23.56 -16.36
N SER A 342 -32.78 22.30 -16.57
CA SER A 342 -34.16 21.84 -16.71
C SER A 342 -34.92 21.74 -15.37
N LYS A 343 -34.39 22.29 -14.27
CA LYS A 343 -35.03 22.30 -12.93
C LYS A 343 -35.21 20.92 -12.30
N ALA A 344 -34.35 19.95 -12.62
CA ALA A 344 -34.24 18.72 -11.84
C ALA A 344 -33.90 19.04 -10.37
N ASP A 345 -34.51 18.32 -9.43
CA ASP A 345 -34.22 18.49 -8.01
C ASP A 345 -32.83 17.92 -7.68
N VAL A 346 -31.88 18.81 -7.37
CA VAL A 346 -30.51 18.46 -6.96
C VAL A 346 -30.47 17.69 -5.63
N ASN A 347 -31.54 17.76 -4.84
CA ASN A 347 -31.73 17.05 -3.58
C ASN A 347 -32.68 15.87 -3.72
N PHE A 348 -32.92 15.38 -4.95
CA PHE A 348 -33.68 14.17 -5.21
C PHE A 348 -33.22 13.02 -4.30
N ARG A 349 -34.15 12.16 -3.89
CA ARG A 349 -33.89 11.04 -3.00
C ARG A 349 -34.36 9.76 -3.64
N ASP A 350 -33.47 8.80 -3.78
CA ASP A 350 -33.84 7.46 -4.24
C ASP A 350 -34.62 6.69 -3.16
N THR A 351 -34.91 5.41 -3.44
CA THR A 351 -35.63 4.52 -2.50
C THR A 351 -34.87 4.28 -1.19
N GLN A 352 -33.55 4.46 -1.19
CA GLN A 352 -32.67 4.41 -0.01
C GLN A 352 -32.44 5.79 0.60
N LYS A 353 -33.21 6.80 0.18
CA LYS A 353 -33.08 8.20 0.61
C LYS A 353 -31.72 8.83 0.28
N GLN A 354 -30.92 8.21 -0.59
CA GLN A 354 -29.62 8.72 -1.01
C GLN A 354 -29.80 9.90 -1.97
N THR A 355 -28.97 10.92 -1.79
CA THR A 355 -28.96 12.10 -2.68
C THR A 355 -27.92 11.96 -3.78
N PRO A 356 -28.06 12.71 -4.90
CA PRO A 356 -27.02 12.84 -5.91
C PRO A 356 -25.66 13.22 -5.30
N LEU A 357 -25.62 14.09 -4.29
CA LEU A 357 -24.38 14.45 -3.60
C LEU A 357 -23.73 13.25 -2.89
N MET A 358 -24.52 12.44 -2.18
CA MET A 358 -24.00 11.21 -1.55
C MET A 358 -23.45 10.24 -2.59
N MET A 359 -24.18 10.05 -3.68
CA MET A 359 -23.77 9.17 -4.78
C MET A 359 -22.46 9.64 -5.44
N ALA A 360 -22.31 10.94 -5.67
CA ALA A 360 -21.08 11.54 -6.19
C ALA A 360 -19.89 11.32 -5.23
N VAL A 361 -20.10 11.48 -3.92
CA VAL A 361 -19.08 11.24 -2.90
C VAL A 361 -18.69 9.75 -2.82
N GLN A 362 -19.66 8.84 -2.83
CA GLN A 362 -19.42 7.40 -2.73
C GLN A 362 -18.59 6.86 -3.91
N ASN A 363 -18.78 7.43 -5.11
CA ASN A 363 -18.03 7.11 -6.33
C ASN A 363 -16.82 8.02 -6.59
N GLN A 364 -16.52 8.95 -5.66
CA GLN A 364 -15.37 9.85 -5.74
C GLN A 364 -15.37 10.80 -6.96
N HIS A 365 -16.55 11.21 -7.44
CA HIS A 365 -16.70 12.13 -8.57
C HIS A 365 -16.56 13.60 -8.13
N GLU A 366 -15.33 14.06 -7.84
CA GLU A 366 -15.06 15.39 -7.26
C GLU A 366 -15.69 16.57 -8.03
N ALA A 367 -15.63 16.55 -9.36
CA ALA A 367 -16.18 17.61 -10.20
C ALA A 367 -17.71 17.70 -10.07
N LEU A 368 -18.38 16.56 -9.92
CA LEU A 368 -19.83 16.52 -9.72
C LEU A 368 -20.19 16.97 -8.30
N VAL A 369 -19.41 16.61 -7.28
CA VAL A 369 -19.58 17.13 -5.91
C VAL A 369 -19.57 18.66 -5.92
N ALA A 370 -18.56 19.28 -6.53
CA ALA A 370 -18.47 20.74 -6.62
C ALA A 370 -19.66 21.36 -7.37
N THR A 371 -20.07 20.73 -8.47
CA THR A 371 -21.21 21.18 -9.29
C THR A 371 -22.52 21.11 -8.54
N LEU A 372 -22.81 20.00 -7.86
CA LEU A 372 -24.02 19.79 -7.08
C LEU A 372 -24.12 20.80 -5.93
N LEU A 373 -23.03 20.99 -5.18
CA LEU A 373 -23.00 21.95 -4.07
C LEU A 373 -23.25 23.40 -4.55
N LYS A 374 -22.61 23.80 -5.66
CA LYS A 374 -22.81 25.12 -6.27
C LYS A 374 -24.27 25.37 -6.65
N HIS A 375 -25.02 24.32 -6.98
CA HIS A 375 -26.44 24.41 -7.36
C HIS A 375 -27.41 24.08 -6.21
N GLY A 376 -26.94 24.08 -4.96
CA GLY A 376 -27.80 24.00 -3.79
C GLY A 376 -28.07 22.59 -3.26
N ALA A 377 -27.20 21.62 -3.57
CA ALA A 377 -27.26 20.33 -2.88
C ALA A 377 -27.00 20.50 -1.36
N ASP A 378 -27.90 19.98 -0.53
CA ASP A 378 -27.82 20.06 0.92
C ASP A 378 -26.89 18.96 1.47
N VAL A 379 -25.77 19.39 2.05
CA VAL A 379 -24.75 18.53 2.66
C VAL A 379 -25.24 17.78 3.90
N ASN A 380 -26.38 18.16 4.47
CA ASN A 380 -26.88 17.66 5.75
C ASN A 380 -27.98 16.61 5.62
N VAL A 381 -28.42 16.29 4.39
CA VAL A 381 -29.38 15.22 4.18
C VAL A 381 -28.78 13.90 4.67
N VAL A 382 -29.64 13.02 5.16
CA VAL A 382 -29.27 11.66 5.57
C VAL A 382 -30.02 10.62 4.75
N ASP A 383 -29.36 9.49 4.48
CA ASP A 383 -29.97 8.31 3.86
C ASP A 383 -30.81 7.50 4.88
N VAL A 384 -31.29 6.31 4.50
CA VAL A 384 -32.08 5.43 5.37
C VAL A 384 -31.34 4.99 6.64
N ASP A 385 -30.01 4.92 6.59
CA ASP A 385 -29.15 4.51 7.71
C ASP A 385 -28.61 5.71 8.50
N GLY A 386 -29.10 6.92 8.21
CA GLY A 386 -28.66 8.14 8.87
C GLY A 386 -27.31 8.67 8.38
N TRP A 387 -26.80 8.20 7.25
CA TRP A 387 -25.50 8.64 6.73
C TRP A 387 -25.60 9.96 5.98
N THR A 388 -24.69 10.88 6.29
CA THR A 388 -24.48 12.13 5.52
C THR A 388 -23.41 11.94 4.44
N ALA A 389 -23.35 12.88 3.49
CA ALA A 389 -22.26 12.91 2.49
C ALA A 389 -20.86 12.97 3.16
N ALA A 390 -20.72 13.73 4.26
CA ALA A 390 -19.47 13.79 5.02
C ALA A 390 -19.08 12.44 5.65
N MET A 391 -20.03 11.63 6.10
CA MET A 391 -19.75 10.29 6.64
C MET A 391 -19.25 9.34 5.54
N HIS A 392 -19.84 9.37 4.34
CA HIS A 392 -19.34 8.58 3.21
C HIS A 392 -17.92 9.00 2.81
N ALA A 393 -17.64 10.31 2.74
CA ALA A 393 -16.30 10.81 2.45
C ALA A 393 -15.27 10.40 3.53
N ALA A 394 -15.68 10.42 4.80
CA ALA A 394 -14.84 9.99 5.91
C ALA A 394 -14.47 8.49 5.81
N MET A 395 -15.44 7.64 5.49
CA MET A 395 -15.23 6.20 5.28
C MET A 395 -14.28 5.92 4.11
N LYS A 396 -14.39 6.69 3.02
CA LYS A 396 -13.53 6.55 1.82
C LYS A 396 -12.14 7.20 1.99
N ASN A 397 -11.92 7.96 3.07
CA ASN A 397 -10.70 8.73 3.32
C ASN A 397 -10.44 9.82 2.25
N GLU A 398 -11.48 10.60 1.92
CA GLU A 398 -11.45 11.63 0.86
C GLU A 398 -11.35 13.06 1.44
N PRO A 399 -10.15 13.54 1.83
CA PRO A 399 -9.99 14.85 2.47
C PRO A 399 -10.37 16.01 1.55
N LYS A 400 -10.17 15.89 0.23
CA LYS A 400 -10.48 16.96 -0.72
C LYS A 400 -11.98 17.22 -0.82
N MET A 401 -12.80 16.16 -0.91
CA MET A 401 -14.26 16.30 -0.91
C MET A 401 -14.78 16.82 0.42
N LEU A 402 -14.20 16.39 1.54
CA LEU A 402 -14.53 16.93 2.86
C LEU A 402 -14.28 18.44 2.92
N ARG A 403 -13.11 18.90 2.46
CA ARG A 403 -12.78 20.34 2.40
C ARG A 403 -13.71 21.11 1.45
N THR A 404 -14.05 20.55 0.30
CA THR A 404 -15.03 21.16 -0.62
C THR A 404 -16.39 21.33 0.05
N MET A 405 -16.87 20.30 0.78
CA MET A 405 -18.12 20.36 1.51
C MET A 405 -18.07 21.33 2.70
N SER A 406 -16.91 21.55 3.35
CA SER A 406 -16.79 22.45 4.51
C SER A 406 -17.26 23.87 4.22
N ALA A 407 -17.11 24.37 3.00
CA ALA A 407 -17.61 25.68 2.58
C ALA A 407 -19.14 25.83 2.70
N TYR A 408 -19.87 24.70 2.75
CA TYR A 408 -21.32 24.62 2.83
C TYR A 408 -21.82 24.27 4.23
N ARG A 409 -20.97 24.43 5.26
CA ARG A 409 -21.29 24.31 6.70
C ARG A 409 -22.03 23.01 7.08
N PRO A 410 -21.46 21.83 6.77
CA PRO A 410 -22.03 20.55 7.19
C PRO A 410 -22.10 20.42 8.72
N LYS A 411 -23.17 19.80 9.21
CA LYS A 411 -23.38 19.46 10.61
C LYS A 411 -22.63 18.17 10.94
N TYR A 412 -21.35 18.28 11.30
CA TYR A 412 -20.50 17.11 11.55
C TYR A 412 -20.93 16.25 12.76
N GLU A 413 -21.73 16.80 13.67
CA GLU A 413 -22.19 16.11 14.88
C GLU A 413 -23.50 15.34 14.72
N VAL A 414 -24.01 15.22 13.49
CA VAL A 414 -25.07 14.26 13.18
C VAL A 414 -24.50 12.85 13.36
N VAL A 415 -25.29 11.96 13.96
CA VAL A 415 -24.95 10.54 14.13
C VAL A 415 -25.82 9.67 13.24
N ASN A 416 -25.23 8.63 12.66
CA ASN A 416 -25.95 7.63 11.88
C ASN A 416 -26.72 6.65 12.81
N SER A 417 -27.44 5.69 12.23
CA SER A 417 -28.20 4.68 12.98
C SER A 417 -27.32 3.78 13.86
N SER A 418 -26.00 3.72 13.60
CA SER A 418 -25.03 3.03 14.45
C SER A 418 -24.46 3.94 15.57
N GLY A 419 -24.91 5.19 15.66
CA GLY A 419 -24.50 6.16 16.67
C GLY A 419 -23.17 6.86 16.38
N PHE A 420 -22.63 6.79 15.16
CA PHE A 420 -21.33 7.40 14.82
C PHE A 420 -21.47 8.70 14.03
N THR A 421 -20.61 9.68 14.33
CA THR A 421 -20.37 10.88 13.50
C THR A 421 -19.35 10.58 12.40
N ALA A 422 -19.17 11.50 11.43
CA ALA A 422 -18.12 11.39 10.42
C ALA A 422 -16.72 11.26 11.02
N LEU A 423 -16.41 12.05 12.07
CA LEU A 423 -15.11 11.99 12.75
C LEU A 423 -14.93 10.68 13.52
N ALA A 424 -15.99 10.15 14.13
CA ALA A 424 -15.94 8.86 14.82
C ALA A 424 -15.75 7.69 13.84
N ILE A 425 -16.35 7.73 12.64
CA ILE A 425 -16.10 6.77 11.56
C ILE A 425 -14.62 6.82 11.13
N ALA A 426 -14.09 8.03 10.90
CA ALA A 426 -12.68 8.20 10.53
C ALA A 426 -11.74 7.65 11.63
N ALA A 427 -12.02 7.94 12.90
CA ALA A 427 -11.26 7.42 14.05
C ALA A 427 -11.33 5.89 14.16
N GLN A 428 -12.51 5.29 13.98
CA GLN A 428 -12.70 3.84 14.06
C GLN A 428 -11.96 3.09 12.94
N GLN A 429 -11.83 3.69 11.76
CA GLN A 429 -11.20 3.08 10.60
C GLN A 429 -9.75 3.55 10.35
N GLY A 430 -9.20 4.40 11.22
CA GLY A 430 -7.83 4.92 11.09
C GLY A 430 -7.62 5.86 9.90
N LYS A 431 -8.67 6.55 9.44
CA LYS A 431 -8.64 7.46 8.28
C LYS A 431 -8.14 8.86 8.68
N THR A 432 -6.85 8.97 9.00
CA THR A 432 -6.26 10.19 9.59
C THR A 432 -6.42 11.43 8.70
N LEU A 433 -6.28 11.30 7.37
CA LEU A 433 -6.43 12.44 6.46
C LEU A 433 -7.86 12.99 6.44
N ALA A 434 -8.87 12.10 6.42
CA ALA A 434 -10.26 12.51 6.55
C ALA A 434 -10.57 13.14 7.91
N ALA A 435 -10.03 12.58 9.00
CA ALA A 435 -10.20 13.17 10.33
C ALA A 435 -9.64 14.60 10.40
N ILE A 436 -8.44 14.83 9.86
CA ILE A 436 -7.84 16.17 9.75
C ILE A 436 -8.75 17.10 8.95
N ALA A 437 -9.23 16.69 7.78
CA ALA A 437 -10.12 17.52 6.97
C ALA A 437 -11.47 17.84 7.66
N LEU A 438 -12.01 16.90 8.44
CA LEU A 438 -13.21 17.14 9.25
C LEU A 438 -12.96 18.15 10.36
N LEU A 439 -11.82 18.04 11.04
CA LEU A 439 -11.42 18.95 12.12
C LEU A 439 -11.13 20.35 11.58
N ASP A 440 -10.45 20.46 10.43
CA ASP A 440 -10.28 21.72 9.68
C ASP A 440 -11.64 22.36 9.34
N GLY A 441 -12.63 21.53 8.99
CA GLY A 441 -14.00 21.95 8.73
C GLY A 441 -14.78 22.38 9.97
N GLY A 442 -14.25 22.16 11.17
CA GLY A 442 -14.90 22.52 12.44
C GLY A 442 -15.65 21.39 13.14
N ALA A 443 -15.38 20.12 12.82
CA ALA A 443 -15.87 19.01 13.62
C ALA A 443 -15.32 19.09 15.06
N LYS A 444 -16.17 18.82 16.04
CA LYS A 444 -15.79 18.87 17.46
C LYS A 444 -14.93 17.67 17.83
N VAL A 445 -13.65 17.94 18.10
CA VAL A 445 -12.63 16.92 18.41
C VAL A 445 -13.02 15.95 19.53
N ASP A 446 -13.75 16.43 20.54
CA ASP A 446 -14.18 15.66 21.73
C ASP A 446 -15.67 15.25 21.69
N PHE A 447 -16.34 15.32 20.54
CA PHE A 447 -17.73 14.89 20.45
C PHE A 447 -17.86 13.39 20.77
N ALA A 448 -18.58 13.08 21.85
CA ALA A 448 -18.70 11.72 22.35
C ALA A 448 -19.88 10.99 21.71
N VAL A 449 -19.60 9.82 21.14
CA VAL A 449 -20.56 8.95 20.43
C VAL A 449 -20.96 7.72 21.22
N GLY A 450 -22.15 7.20 20.93
CA GLY A 450 -22.75 6.04 21.59
C GLY A 450 -23.11 6.24 23.06
N ASP A 451 -23.76 5.24 23.64
CA ASP A 451 -24.24 5.29 25.03
C ASP A 451 -23.09 5.40 26.03
N SER A 452 -21.97 4.73 25.75
CA SER A 452 -20.79 4.80 26.59
C SER A 452 -19.98 6.09 26.45
N LYS A 453 -20.40 7.05 25.61
CA LYS A 453 -19.73 8.34 25.38
C LYS A 453 -18.26 8.21 24.97
N PHE A 454 -17.98 7.46 23.91
CA PHE A 454 -16.64 7.37 23.34
C PHE A 454 -16.29 8.63 22.53
N THR A 455 -15.21 9.31 22.88
CA THR A 455 -14.63 10.36 22.02
C THR A 455 -13.79 9.74 20.90
N PRO A 456 -13.52 10.48 19.81
CA PRO A 456 -12.60 10.04 18.76
C PRO A 456 -11.24 9.58 19.30
N LEU A 457 -10.69 10.27 20.32
CA LEU A 457 -9.41 9.89 20.94
C LEU A 457 -9.50 8.54 21.67
N LEU A 458 -10.61 8.29 22.38
CA LEU A 458 -10.86 6.99 23.03
C LEU A 458 -10.93 5.85 22.00
N ILE A 459 -11.57 6.10 20.85
CA ILE A 459 -11.68 5.13 19.75
C ILE A 459 -10.29 4.86 19.15
N ALA A 460 -9.54 5.91 18.80
CA ALA A 460 -8.21 5.80 18.21
C ALA A 460 -7.22 5.09 19.15
N ALA A 461 -7.28 5.39 20.45
CA ALA A 461 -6.44 4.78 21.47
C ALA A 461 -6.72 3.27 21.65
N LYS A 462 -8.00 2.88 21.70
CA LYS A 462 -8.41 1.48 21.76
C LYS A 462 -7.95 0.69 20.53
N ALA A 463 -8.03 1.29 19.34
CA ALA A 463 -7.61 0.66 18.09
C ALA A 463 -6.08 0.64 17.91
N GLY A 464 -5.36 1.60 18.50
CA GLY A 464 -3.91 1.74 18.38
C GLY A 464 -3.46 2.56 17.17
N TYR A 465 -4.31 3.44 16.66
CA TYR A 465 -3.98 4.30 15.51
C TYR A 465 -3.18 5.52 15.97
N LEU A 466 -1.85 5.38 16.04
CA LEU A 466 -0.94 6.42 16.51
C LEU A 466 -1.09 7.76 15.72
N PRO A 467 -1.08 7.78 14.38
CA PRO A 467 -1.21 9.06 13.65
C PRO A 467 -2.56 9.74 13.88
N MET A 468 -3.63 8.97 14.06
CA MET A 468 -4.95 9.49 14.39
C MET A 468 -4.96 10.10 15.80
N ALA A 469 -4.44 9.38 16.79
CA ALA A 469 -4.37 9.87 18.17
C ALA A 469 -3.53 11.16 18.25
N GLN A 470 -2.42 11.23 17.52
CA GLN A 470 -1.57 12.41 17.43
C GLN A 470 -2.32 13.59 16.80
N ALA A 471 -3.00 13.38 15.67
CA ALA A 471 -3.80 14.43 15.03
C ALA A 471 -4.89 14.95 15.97
N LEU A 472 -5.66 14.06 16.61
CA LEU A 472 -6.71 14.47 17.55
C LEU A 472 -6.15 15.32 18.71
N LEU A 473 -5.01 14.95 19.28
CA LEU A 473 -4.35 15.73 20.33
C LEU A 473 -3.86 17.09 19.83
N GLN A 474 -3.33 17.17 18.60
CA GLN A 474 -2.92 18.44 17.98
C GLN A 474 -4.10 19.40 17.77
N TYR A 475 -5.30 18.87 17.51
CA TYR A 475 -6.55 19.64 17.45
C TYR A 475 -7.21 19.83 18.81
N GLY A 476 -6.50 19.57 19.90
CA GLY A 476 -6.93 19.89 21.27
C GLY A 476 -7.87 18.87 21.91
N ALA A 477 -7.86 17.61 21.46
CA ALA A 477 -8.57 16.54 22.17
C ALA A 477 -8.13 16.48 23.65
N ASN A 478 -9.09 16.44 24.57
CA ASN A 478 -8.76 16.31 25.98
C ASN A 478 -8.26 14.88 26.27
N VAL A 479 -6.94 14.75 26.43
CA VAL A 479 -6.23 13.50 26.75
C VAL A 479 -6.80 12.75 27.97
N ASN A 480 -7.42 13.50 28.89
CA ASN A 480 -7.94 13.05 30.17
C ASN A 480 -9.47 12.89 30.18
N LYS A 481 -10.16 13.08 29.06
CA LYS A 481 -11.60 12.81 28.95
C LYS A 481 -11.85 11.32 29.17
N ARG A 482 -12.82 11.01 30.02
CA ARG A 482 -13.25 9.64 30.33
C ARG A 482 -14.65 9.38 29.79
N ASN A 483 -14.87 8.16 29.36
CA ASN A 483 -16.18 7.68 28.91
C ASN A 483 -17.08 7.39 30.12
N THR A 484 -18.34 6.98 29.92
CA THR A 484 -19.28 6.74 31.05
C THR A 484 -18.83 5.63 31.99
N GLU A 485 -17.98 4.72 31.53
CA GLU A 485 -17.42 3.61 32.32
C GLU A 485 -16.13 4.00 33.06
N GLY A 486 -15.71 5.26 32.94
CA GLY A 486 -14.50 5.77 33.58
C GLY A 486 -13.21 5.47 32.81
N TYR A 487 -13.28 4.89 31.61
CA TYR A 487 -12.08 4.65 30.80
C TYR A 487 -11.54 5.93 30.18
N SER A 488 -10.25 6.20 30.39
CA SER A 488 -9.47 7.20 29.65
C SER A 488 -8.82 6.59 28.40
N ALA A 489 -8.30 7.43 27.50
CA ALA A 489 -7.58 6.96 26.32
C ALA A 489 -6.36 6.11 26.71
N LEU A 490 -5.67 6.49 27.78
CA LEU A 490 -4.51 5.76 28.30
C LEU A 490 -4.90 4.35 28.77
N MET A 491 -6.01 4.21 29.51
CA MET A 491 -6.51 2.92 29.96
C MET A 491 -6.85 1.99 28.80
N LEU A 492 -7.53 2.51 27.77
CA LEU A 492 -7.92 1.72 26.60
C LEU A 492 -6.69 1.28 25.78
N ALA A 493 -5.73 2.17 25.57
CA ALA A 493 -4.49 1.84 24.87
C ALA A 493 -3.65 0.80 25.65
N ALA A 494 -3.57 0.96 26.98
CA ALA A 494 -2.82 0.07 27.86
C ALA A 494 -3.42 -1.35 27.88
N ALA A 495 -4.73 -1.47 28.09
CA ALA A 495 -5.44 -2.76 28.04
C ALA A 495 -5.33 -3.47 26.68
N LYS A 496 -5.14 -2.72 25.58
CA LYS A 496 -4.96 -3.25 24.22
C LYS A 496 -3.51 -3.38 23.78
N ASN A 497 -2.56 -3.22 24.70
CA ASN A 497 -1.11 -3.32 24.48
C ASN A 497 -0.59 -2.39 23.36
N LYS A 498 -1.15 -1.20 23.22
CA LYS A 498 -0.78 -0.21 22.20
C LYS A 498 0.33 0.71 22.73
N ALA A 499 1.51 0.15 22.93
CA ALA A 499 2.65 0.79 23.61
C ALA A 499 3.02 2.18 23.03
N ASP A 500 3.00 2.35 21.71
CA ASP A 500 3.34 3.63 21.08
C ASP A 500 2.30 4.71 21.40
N VAL A 501 1.01 4.34 21.42
CA VAL A 501 -0.07 5.25 21.79
C VAL A 501 -0.05 5.55 23.29
N VAL A 502 0.27 4.56 24.14
CA VAL A 502 0.53 4.78 25.57
C VAL A 502 1.62 5.83 25.77
N SER A 503 2.75 5.68 25.07
CA SER A 503 3.86 6.65 25.12
C SER A 503 3.41 8.05 24.70
N LEU A 504 2.70 8.17 23.57
CA LEU A 504 2.15 9.45 23.10
C LEU A 504 1.21 10.09 24.13
N LEU A 505 0.28 9.32 24.70
CA LEU A 505 -0.70 9.83 25.65
C LEU A 505 -0.04 10.32 26.94
N ILE A 506 0.94 9.59 27.48
CA ILE A 506 1.71 10.02 28.66
C ILE A 506 2.46 11.33 28.37
N LYS A 507 3.16 11.40 27.22
CA LYS A 507 3.84 12.64 26.78
C LYS A 507 2.88 13.81 26.60
N SER A 508 1.62 13.53 26.31
CA SER A 508 0.56 14.53 26.14
C SER A 508 -0.18 14.85 27.45
N GLY A 509 0.31 14.39 28.60
CA GLY A 509 -0.26 14.71 29.92
C GLY A 509 -1.39 13.80 30.38
N ALA A 510 -1.48 12.56 29.88
CA ALA A 510 -2.46 11.59 30.36
C ALA A 510 -2.23 11.24 31.84
N ASN A 511 -3.29 11.32 32.64
CA ASN A 511 -3.25 10.99 34.05
C ASN A 511 -3.29 9.47 34.26
N GLN A 512 -2.19 8.92 34.77
CA GLN A 512 -2.02 7.49 35.02
C GLN A 512 -2.77 7.00 36.28
N SER A 513 -3.14 7.90 37.20
CA SER A 513 -3.79 7.57 38.47
C SER A 513 -5.31 7.48 38.38
N PHE A 514 -5.91 7.83 37.24
CA PHE A 514 -7.33 7.64 37.04
C PHE A 514 -7.73 6.18 37.22
N LYS A 515 -8.96 6.00 37.70
CA LYS A 515 -9.59 4.70 37.90
C LYS A 515 -10.87 4.62 37.07
N ASP A 516 -11.10 3.45 36.48
CA ASP A 516 -12.39 3.09 35.90
C ASP A 516 -13.45 2.83 36.99
N LYS A 517 -14.67 2.46 36.61
CA LYS A 517 -15.74 2.11 37.56
C LYS A 517 -15.43 0.90 38.45
N GLN A 518 -14.53 0.02 38.03
CA GLN A 518 -14.08 -1.13 38.81
C GLN A 518 -12.90 -0.78 39.74
N GLY A 519 -12.47 0.49 39.77
CA GLY A 519 -11.38 0.96 40.61
C GLY A 519 -9.99 0.69 40.02
N LYS A 520 -9.90 0.28 38.75
CA LYS A 520 -8.64 -0.13 38.10
C LYS A 520 -7.96 1.02 37.36
N THR A 521 -6.65 1.11 37.50
CA THR A 521 -5.80 2.06 36.76
C THR A 521 -5.35 1.50 35.41
N ALA A 522 -4.69 2.31 34.59
CA ALA A 522 -4.18 1.87 33.29
C ALA A 522 -3.18 0.71 33.40
N ILE A 523 -2.31 0.70 34.42
CA ILE A 523 -1.34 -0.39 34.62
C ILE A 523 -2.03 -1.68 35.06
N GLN A 524 -3.02 -1.61 35.95
CA GLN A 524 -3.78 -2.78 36.40
C GLN A 524 -4.56 -3.42 35.25
N LEU A 525 -5.17 -2.62 34.38
CA LEU A 525 -5.84 -3.11 33.18
C LEU A 525 -4.86 -3.74 32.18
N ALA A 526 -3.65 -3.21 32.07
CA ALA A 526 -2.58 -3.77 31.24
C ALA A 526 -2.09 -5.12 31.80
N GLU A 527 -1.91 -5.25 33.11
CA GLU A 527 -1.53 -6.48 33.81
C GLU A 527 -2.58 -7.58 33.59
N GLU A 528 -3.85 -7.28 33.81
CA GLU A 528 -4.96 -8.23 33.58
C GLU A 528 -5.01 -8.73 32.14
N SER A 529 -4.70 -7.84 31.19
CA SER A 529 -4.68 -8.16 29.76
C SER A 529 -3.34 -8.74 29.29
N LYS A 530 -2.36 -8.93 30.18
CA LYS A 530 -0.98 -9.38 29.87
C LYS A 530 -0.29 -8.52 28.81
N ALA A 531 -0.54 -7.20 28.83
CA ALA A 531 -0.05 -6.22 27.87
C ALA A 531 1.39 -5.77 28.17
N THR A 532 2.35 -6.68 27.99
CA THR A 532 3.76 -6.52 28.43
C THR A 532 4.45 -5.25 27.92
N ALA A 533 4.21 -4.84 26.67
CA ALA A 533 4.84 -3.65 26.10
C ALA A 533 4.25 -2.36 26.70
N ALA A 534 2.94 -2.32 26.93
CA ALA A 534 2.28 -1.20 27.60
C ALA A 534 2.67 -1.10 29.09
N ILE A 535 2.78 -2.22 29.82
CA ILE A 535 3.26 -2.25 31.21
C ILE A 535 4.65 -1.62 31.29
N LYS A 536 5.58 -2.08 30.45
CA LYS A 536 6.93 -1.53 30.39
C LYS A 536 6.92 -0.02 30.12
N MET A 537 6.08 0.46 29.21
CA MET A 537 5.97 1.90 28.93
C MET A 537 5.43 2.71 30.12
N LEU A 538 4.43 2.19 30.83
CA LEU A 538 3.85 2.84 32.01
C LEU A 538 4.88 2.92 33.16
N GLU A 539 5.63 1.84 33.41
CA GLU A 539 6.67 1.80 34.46
C GLU A 539 7.89 2.69 34.14
N THR A 540 8.36 2.66 32.89
CA THR A 540 9.56 3.41 32.47
C THR A 540 9.34 4.93 32.57
N LEU A 541 8.11 5.40 32.35
CA LEU A 541 7.81 6.83 32.39
C LEU A 541 7.35 7.31 33.77
N ALA A 542 6.84 6.43 34.64
CA ALA A 542 6.57 6.74 36.04
C ALA A 542 7.85 7.01 36.86
N SER A 543 8.93 6.29 36.55
CA SER A 543 10.24 6.51 37.19
C SER A 543 10.94 7.80 36.75
N ALA A 544 10.68 8.27 35.53
CA ALA A 544 11.21 9.54 35.02
C ALA A 544 10.54 10.78 35.67
N SER A 545 9.25 10.70 36.03
CA SER A 545 8.53 11.79 36.71
C SER A 545 8.80 11.90 38.22
N ALA A 546 9.39 10.88 38.84
CA ALA A 546 9.77 10.88 40.25
C ALA A 546 11.21 11.37 40.49
N SER A 547 11.98 11.58 39.41
CA SER A 547 13.40 11.98 39.43
C SER A 547 13.65 13.39 38.87
N SER A 548 12.58 14.11 38.52
CA SER A 548 12.54 15.54 38.14
C SER A 548 11.70 16.30 39.15
#